data_AF-G0NFZ5-F1
#
_entry.id   AF-G0NFZ5-F1
#
_cell.length_a   1.000
_cell.length_b   1.000
_cell.length_c   1.000
_cell.angle_alpha   90.00
_cell.angle_beta   90.00
_cell.angle_gamma   90.00
#
_symmetry.space_group_name_H-M   'P 1'
#
loop_
_entity.id
_entity.type
_entity.pdbx_description
1 polymer ?
#
loop_
_entity_poly.entity_id
_entity_poly.type
_entity_poly.pdbx_seq_one_letter_code
_entity_poly.pdbx_strand_id
1 'polypeptide(L)'
;MSKSDCEPLQKRDSITPRAYVKSYCCCCMFDRRREDPAIFDEENIRYRAFFGTMHIRQVLVILAIIKTILVFGFLFLQVMDTESPLGVFSATFAFLTVCITNILLVAGVRLKRYIFLIPYFTVCVLFIFVLILHLFVDFLDTANSKNTVEIQPVLHNTVLLFMICFEVYMLSVVWRAFVYICDFNMQRQIEKIVQKKSMVKRSFDIEYDLVRNEIIKAEVKANEELV
;
A
#
# COMPACT_ATOMS: atom_id res chain seq x y z
N MET A 1 -11.18 32.32 -22.01
CA MET A 1 -10.75 33.52 -21.24
C MET A 1 -11.18 33.25 -19.80
N SER A 2 -10.32 32.63 -19.00
CA SER A 2 -9.34 33.25 -18.09
C SER A 2 -9.94 33.61 -16.73
N LYS A 3 -9.39 32.97 -15.68
CA LYS A 3 -9.22 33.44 -14.28
C LYS A 3 -10.50 33.73 -13.48
N SER A 4 -10.57 33.59 -12.17
CA SER A 4 -9.71 33.09 -11.10
C SER A 4 -10.55 33.36 -9.85
N ASP A 5 -10.61 32.46 -8.88
CA ASP A 5 -10.70 32.86 -7.48
C ASP A 5 -10.08 31.75 -6.64
N CYS A 6 -8.74 31.81 -6.59
CA CYS A 6 -8.02 31.40 -5.40
C CYS A 6 -8.29 32.44 -4.32
N GLU A 7 -8.78 32.02 -3.16
CA GLU A 7 -8.55 32.73 -1.91
C GLU A 7 -8.06 31.76 -0.83
N PRO A 8 -7.27 32.25 0.14
CA PRO A 8 -5.96 31.68 0.43
C PRO A 8 -5.95 30.81 1.69
N LEU A 9 -4.86 30.03 1.81
CA LEU A 9 -4.34 29.55 3.08
C LEU A 9 -4.39 30.69 4.12
N GLN A 10 -5.18 30.51 5.19
CA GLN A 10 -4.75 30.64 6.60
C GLN A 10 -5.96 30.95 7.50
N LYS A 11 -6.51 29.93 8.17
CA LYS A 11 -7.04 30.12 9.53
C LYS A 11 -6.45 29.07 10.46
N ARG A 12 -5.57 29.62 11.29
CA ARG A 12 -4.67 29.00 12.25
C ARG A 12 -5.47 28.69 13.52
N ASP A 13 -6.29 27.64 13.50
CA ASP A 13 -6.96 27.17 14.70
C ASP A 13 -6.09 26.09 15.36
N SER A 14 -5.48 26.48 16.48
CA SER A 14 -4.75 25.69 17.48
C SER A 14 -4.72 24.18 17.24
N ILE A 15 -3.74 23.72 16.45
CA ILE A 15 -3.48 22.30 16.32
C ILE A 15 -2.84 21.85 17.64
N THR A 16 -3.65 21.28 18.53
CA THR A 16 -3.15 20.64 19.73
C THR A 16 -2.13 19.56 19.35
N PRO A 17 -1.04 19.36 20.11
CA PRO A 17 -0.05 18.31 19.84
C PRO A 17 -0.71 16.93 19.69
N ARG A 18 -1.80 16.68 20.42
CA ARG A 18 -2.65 15.48 20.29
C ARG A 18 -3.29 15.32 18.91
N ALA A 19 -3.80 16.39 18.30
CA ALA A 19 -4.37 16.34 16.95
C ALA A 19 -3.28 16.13 15.88
N TYR A 20 -2.08 16.71 16.08
CA TYR A 20 -0.93 16.47 15.21
C TYR A 20 -0.45 15.01 15.29
N VAL A 21 -0.27 14.47 16.50
CA VAL A 21 0.11 13.06 16.71
C VAL A 21 -0.97 12.12 16.18
N LYS A 22 -2.26 12.42 16.39
CA LYS A 22 -3.35 11.59 15.86
C LYS A 22 -3.46 11.66 14.33
N SER A 23 -3.20 12.82 13.72
CA SER A 23 -3.33 13.02 12.28
C SER A 23 -2.05 12.71 11.48
N TYR A 24 -0.90 12.54 12.11
CA TYR A 24 0.36 12.22 11.42
C TYR A 24 1.02 10.93 11.92
N CYS A 25 0.82 10.56 13.18
CA CYS A 25 1.29 9.29 13.77
C CYS A 25 0.23 8.18 13.63
N CYS A 26 -1.07 8.49 13.80
CA CYS A 26 -2.16 7.51 13.66
C CYS A 26 -2.88 7.50 12.30
N CYS A 27 -2.55 8.41 11.37
CA CYS A 27 -3.01 8.28 9.97
C CYS A 27 -2.51 6.98 9.32
N CYS A 28 -1.52 6.30 9.93
CA CYS A 28 -1.10 4.95 9.55
C CYS A 28 -2.20 3.89 9.65
N MET A 29 -3.24 4.09 10.48
CA MET A 29 -4.27 3.06 10.70
C MET A 29 -5.69 3.44 10.26
N PHE A 30 -6.10 4.71 10.32
CA PHE A 30 -7.47 5.09 9.95
C PHE A 30 -7.51 6.50 9.36
N ASP A 31 -7.62 6.59 8.03
CA ASP A 31 -8.03 7.85 7.42
C ASP A 31 -9.56 7.95 7.44
N ARG A 32 -10.06 8.89 8.25
CA ARG A 32 -11.50 9.06 8.53
C ARG A 32 -12.13 10.19 7.73
N ARG A 33 -11.39 10.84 6.81
CA ARG A 33 -11.98 11.85 5.93
C ARG A 33 -12.73 11.14 4.80
N ARG A 34 -14.05 11.35 4.70
CA ARG A 34 -14.80 11.09 3.47
C ARG A 34 -14.47 12.22 2.50
N GLU A 35 -13.53 12.00 1.61
CA GLU A 35 -13.37 12.84 0.41
C GLU A 35 -13.96 12.04 -0.76
N ASP A 36 -14.51 12.74 -1.74
CA ASP A 36 -15.29 12.14 -2.82
C ASP A 36 -14.53 10.97 -3.48
N PRO A 37 -15.06 9.73 -3.42
CA PRO A 37 -14.39 8.54 -3.95
C PRO A 37 -14.30 8.52 -5.49
N ALA A 38 -14.72 9.59 -6.16
CA ALA A 38 -14.91 9.65 -7.61
C ALA A 38 -13.64 10.07 -8.38
N ILE A 39 -12.64 10.69 -7.75
CA ILE A 39 -11.45 11.20 -8.42
C ILE A 39 -10.21 10.66 -7.70
N PHE A 40 -9.47 9.77 -8.37
CA PHE A 40 -8.17 9.35 -7.86
C PHE A 40 -7.13 10.40 -8.21
N ASP A 41 -6.47 10.91 -7.17
CA ASP A 41 -5.36 11.85 -7.23
C ASP A 41 -4.09 11.15 -6.71
N GLU A 42 -3.09 11.00 -7.58
CA GLU A 42 -1.85 10.28 -7.29
C GLU A 42 -1.01 10.99 -6.21
N GLU A 43 -1.19 12.29 -5.99
CA GLU A 43 -0.44 13.07 -5.00
C GLU A 43 -1.11 13.15 -3.62
N ASN A 44 -2.28 12.52 -3.48
CA ASN A 44 -3.10 12.59 -2.29
C ASN A 44 -2.32 12.17 -1.03
N ILE A 45 -2.52 12.92 0.06
CA ILE A 45 -1.89 12.74 1.37
C ILE A 45 -2.09 11.31 1.91
N ARG A 46 -3.19 10.63 1.54
CA ARG A 46 -3.46 9.24 1.95
C ARG A 46 -2.38 8.25 1.49
N TYR A 47 -1.77 8.54 0.35
CA TYR A 47 -0.71 7.73 -0.26
C TYR A 47 0.69 8.18 0.17
N ARG A 48 0.80 9.06 1.17
CA ARG A 48 2.07 9.48 1.77
C ARG A 48 2.28 8.78 3.11
N ALA A 49 3.47 8.22 3.30
CA ALA A 49 3.95 7.62 4.55
C ALA A 49 5.10 8.47 5.14
N PHE A 50 5.63 8.11 6.32
CA PHE A 50 6.57 8.95 7.10
C PHE A 50 5.98 10.35 7.42
N PHE A 51 4.94 10.40 8.25
CA PHE A 51 4.29 11.67 8.62
C PHE A 51 3.78 12.49 7.41
N GLY A 52 3.40 11.80 6.33
CA GLY A 52 2.88 12.44 5.11
C GLY A 52 3.93 13.10 4.23
N THR A 53 5.23 12.86 4.46
CA THR A 53 6.31 13.52 3.72
C THR A 53 6.65 12.84 2.39
N MET A 54 6.66 11.49 2.36
CA MET A 54 7.11 10.73 1.21
C MET A 54 6.02 9.84 0.62
N HIS A 55 5.93 9.79 -0.71
CA HIS A 55 4.97 8.92 -1.40
C HIS A 55 5.26 7.44 -1.14
N ILE A 56 4.22 6.62 -1.03
CA ILE A 56 4.31 5.22 -0.60
C ILE A 56 5.26 4.38 -1.46
N ARG A 57 5.37 4.70 -2.76
CA ARG A 57 6.32 4.07 -3.69
C ARG A 57 7.77 4.21 -3.25
N GLN A 58 8.17 5.39 -2.80
CA GLN A 58 9.56 5.66 -2.39
C GLN A 58 9.81 5.07 -1.00
N VAL A 59 8.86 5.28 -0.08
CA VAL A 59 8.94 4.76 1.29
C VAL A 59 9.09 3.24 1.30
N LEU A 60 8.31 2.52 0.49
CA LEU A 60 8.40 1.06 0.41
C LEU A 60 9.75 0.55 -0.06
N VAL A 61 10.40 1.23 -1.01
CA VAL A 61 11.74 0.84 -1.49
C VAL A 61 12.76 1.03 -0.38
N ILE A 62 12.75 2.19 0.28
CA ILE A 62 13.67 2.49 1.38
C ILE A 62 13.47 1.48 2.51
N LEU A 63 12.23 1.23 2.92
CA LEU A 63 11.93 0.30 4.00
C LEU A 63 12.25 -1.15 3.63
N ALA A 64 12.06 -1.58 2.38
CA ALA A 64 12.46 -2.91 1.93
C ALA A 64 13.99 -3.10 1.99
N ILE A 65 14.77 -2.06 1.66
CA ILE A 65 16.23 -2.08 1.82
C ILE A 65 16.60 -2.19 3.30
N ILE A 66 16.03 -1.34 4.16
CA ILE A 66 16.28 -1.38 5.61
C ILE A 66 15.93 -2.75 6.18
N LYS A 67 14.76 -3.31 5.82
CA LYS A 67 14.34 -4.66 6.22
C LYS A 67 15.35 -5.72 5.80
N THR A 68 15.83 -5.66 4.56
CA THR A 68 16.78 -6.64 4.04
C THR A 68 18.10 -6.59 4.81
N ILE A 69 18.59 -5.40 5.16
CA ILE A 69 19.80 -5.20 5.98
C ILE A 69 19.58 -5.72 7.40
N LEU A 70 18.45 -5.40 8.03
CA LEU A 70 18.13 -5.84 9.38
C LEU A 70 18.03 -7.36 9.48
N VAL A 71 17.30 -7.99 8.55
CA VAL A 71 17.15 -9.45 8.50
C VAL A 71 18.48 -10.12 8.19
N PHE A 72 19.29 -9.56 7.29
CA PHE A 72 20.64 -10.06 7.02
C PHE A 72 21.50 -10.03 8.29
N GLY A 73 21.53 -8.90 9.00
CA GLY A 73 22.31 -8.76 10.24
C GLY A 73 21.86 -9.74 11.32
N PHE A 74 20.54 -9.89 11.52
CA PHE A 74 19.97 -10.83 12.48
C PHE A 74 20.34 -12.28 12.16
N LEU A 75 20.14 -12.71 10.91
CA LEU A 75 20.45 -14.08 10.49
C LEU A 75 21.96 -14.34 10.44
N PHE A 76 22.78 -13.34 10.11
CA PHE A 76 24.24 -13.47 10.12
C PHE A 76 24.76 -13.75 11.53
N LEU A 77 24.27 -13.04 12.54
CA LEU A 77 24.61 -13.32 13.94
C LEU A 77 24.19 -14.74 14.34
N GLN A 78 22.97 -15.15 13.97
CA GLN A 78 22.47 -16.50 14.25
C GLN A 78 23.32 -17.59 13.58
N VAL A 79 23.79 -17.35 12.34
CA VAL A 79 24.67 -18.28 11.62
C VAL A 79 26.06 -18.34 12.28
N MET A 80 26.59 -17.22 12.76
CA MET A 80 27.87 -17.19 13.48
C MET A 80 27.82 -17.98 14.79
N ASP A 81 26.69 -17.95 15.48
CA ASP A 81 26.48 -18.67 16.75
C ASP A 81 26.11 -20.15 16.54
N THR A 82 25.74 -20.57 15.32
CA THR A 82 25.26 -21.92 15.05
C THR A 82 26.33 -22.80 14.40
N GLU A 83 26.73 -23.88 15.08
CA GLU A 83 27.63 -24.88 14.52
C GLU A 83 26.92 -25.92 13.61
N SER A 84 25.58 -25.95 13.65
CA SER A 84 24.80 -26.96 12.92
C SER A 84 24.56 -26.58 11.44
N PRO A 85 24.82 -27.49 10.48
CA PRO A 85 24.58 -27.22 9.06
C PRO A 85 23.10 -26.97 8.74
N LEU A 86 22.19 -27.56 9.53
CA LEU A 86 20.75 -27.34 9.41
C LEU A 86 20.37 -25.90 9.76
N GLY A 87 20.98 -25.33 10.80
CA GLY A 87 20.76 -23.93 11.19
C GLY A 87 21.17 -22.96 10.07
N VAL A 88 22.36 -23.16 9.49
CA VAL A 88 22.84 -22.36 8.37
C VAL A 88 21.92 -22.45 7.15
N PHE A 89 21.47 -23.66 6.80
CA PHE A 89 20.53 -23.87 5.69
C PHE A 89 19.20 -23.15 5.94
N SER A 90 18.62 -23.29 7.14
CA SER A 90 17.35 -22.65 7.50
C SER A 90 17.43 -21.12 7.48
N ALA A 91 18.53 -20.54 7.99
CA ALA A 91 18.77 -19.10 7.95
C ALA A 91 18.91 -18.59 6.50
N THR A 92 19.65 -19.33 5.66
CA THR A 92 19.81 -18.98 4.23
C THR A 92 18.46 -19.02 3.49
N PHE A 93 17.66 -20.07 3.73
CA PHE A 93 16.33 -20.20 3.14
C PHE A 93 15.39 -19.08 3.59
N ALA A 94 15.39 -18.73 4.87
CA ALA A 94 14.62 -17.62 5.42
C ALA A 94 15.04 -16.29 4.77
N PHE A 95 16.34 -16.03 4.64
CA PHE A 95 16.85 -14.83 3.99
C PHE A 95 16.40 -14.72 2.53
N LEU A 96 16.54 -15.81 1.75
CA LEU A 96 16.10 -15.84 0.36
C LEU A 96 14.60 -15.59 0.22
N THR A 97 13.79 -16.17 1.11
CA THR A 97 12.34 -15.97 1.13
C THR A 97 11.99 -14.50 1.39
N VAL A 98 12.67 -13.84 2.33
CA VAL A 98 12.51 -12.40 2.60
C VAL A 98 12.94 -11.56 1.40
N CYS A 99 14.06 -11.88 0.75
CA CYS A 99 14.52 -11.17 -0.44
C CYS A 99 13.53 -11.28 -1.60
N ILE A 100 13.04 -12.49 -1.90
CA ILE A 100 12.08 -12.73 -2.98
C ILE A 100 10.78 -11.97 -2.70
N THR A 101 10.26 -12.04 -1.49
CA THR A 101 9.01 -11.33 -1.12
C THR A 101 9.17 -9.82 -1.14
N ASN A 102 10.33 -9.27 -0.73
CA ASN A 102 10.64 -7.84 -0.87
C ASN A 102 10.68 -7.40 -2.34
N ILE A 103 11.29 -8.20 -3.23
CA ILE A 103 11.33 -7.92 -4.67
C ILE A 103 9.90 -7.93 -5.25
N LEU A 104 9.09 -8.94 -4.91
CA LEU A 104 7.69 -9.02 -5.34
C LEU A 104 6.87 -7.83 -4.84
N LEU A 105 7.08 -7.39 -3.59
CA LEU A 105 6.43 -6.19 -3.04
C LEU A 105 6.75 -4.94 -3.87
N VAL A 106 8.03 -4.68 -4.13
CA VAL A 106 8.46 -3.50 -4.91
C VAL A 106 7.94 -3.59 -6.35
N ALA A 107 8.02 -4.77 -6.96
CA ALA A 107 7.49 -5.02 -8.30
C ALA A 107 5.97 -4.80 -8.36
N GLY A 108 5.23 -5.30 -7.38
CA GLY A 108 3.78 -5.14 -7.28
C GLY A 108 3.33 -3.69 -7.21
N VAL A 109 4.07 -2.88 -6.44
CA VAL A 109 3.81 -1.45 -6.27
C VAL A 109 4.14 -0.66 -7.54
N ARG A 110 5.24 -1.00 -8.24
CA ARG A 110 5.58 -0.37 -9.53
C ARG A 110 4.64 -0.76 -10.65
N LEU A 111 4.26 -2.04 -10.73
CA LEU A 111 3.34 -2.55 -11.74
C LEU A 111 1.87 -2.27 -11.42
N LYS A 112 1.58 -1.70 -10.25
CA LYS A 112 0.22 -1.44 -9.72
C LYS A 112 -0.65 -2.71 -9.72
N ARG A 113 -0.07 -3.85 -9.35
CA ARG A 113 -0.73 -5.17 -9.30
C ARG A 113 -0.69 -5.71 -7.87
N TYR A 114 -1.86 -5.79 -7.24
CA TYR A 114 -1.99 -6.21 -5.85
C TYR A 114 -1.64 -7.70 -5.62
N ILE A 115 -1.72 -8.55 -6.65
CA ILE A 115 -1.40 -9.99 -6.57
C ILE A 115 0.02 -10.22 -6.02
N PHE A 116 0.97 -9.34 -6.36
CA PHE A 116 2.35 -9.44 -5.89
C PHE A 116 2.55 -9.00 -4.43
N LEU A 117 1.57 -8.33 -3.81
CA LEU A 117 1.62 -7.95 -2.39
C LEU A 117 1.21 -9.12 -1.48
N ILE A 118 0.37 -10.04 -1.98
CA ILE A 118 -0.13 -11.20 -1.22
C ILE A 118 0.99 -12.05 -0.61
N PRO A 119 2.01 -12.52 -1.37
CA PRO A 119 3.07 -13.35 -0.78
C PRO A 119 3.85 -12.61 0.31
N TYR A 120 4.00 -11.28 0.19
CA TYR A 120 4.63 -10.47 1.23
C TYR A 120 3.80 -10.47 2.52
N PHE A 121 2.48 -10.27 2.43
CA PHE A 121 1.60 -10.31 3.60
C PHE A 121 1.70 -11.64 4.34
N THR A 122 1.64 -12.76 3.61
CA THR A 122 1.71 -14.09 4.22
C THR A 122 3.01 -14.31 4.96
N VAL A 123 4.15 -14.01 4.32
CA VAL A 123 5.47 -14.20 4.94
C VAL A 123 5.66 -13.25 6.11
N CYS A 124 5.19 -12.01 6.02
CA CYS A 124 5.32 -11.02 7.10
C CYS A 124 4.50 -11.42 8.35
N VAL A 125 3.27 -11.91 8.18
CA VAL A 125 2.44 -12.41 9.31
C VAL A 125 3.09 -13.63 9.97
N LEU A 126 3.58 -14.60 9.17
CA LEU A 126 4.29 -15.76 9.70
C LEU A 126 5.57 -15.36 10.44
N PHE A 127 6.32 -14.41 9.89
CA PHE A 127 7.55 -13.93 10.51
C PHE A 127 7.30 -13.21 11.84
N ILE A 128 6.27 -12.37 11.93
CA ILE A 128 5.85 -11.73 13.20
C ILE A 128 5.49 -12.79 14.23
N PHE A 129 4.73 -13.82 13.83
CA PHE A 129 4.37 -14.91 14.73
C PHE A 129 5.60 -15.65 15.28
N VAL A 130 6.57 -15.96 14.41
CA VAL A 130 7.85 -16.59 14.82
C VAL A 130 8.64 -15.69 15.77
N LEU A 131 8.75 -14.39 15.49
CA LEU A 131 9.45 -13.45 16.37
C LEU A 131 8.78 -13.33 17.76
N ILE A 132 7.44 -13.34 17.82
CA ILE A 132 6.71 -13.33 19.09
C ILE A 132 6.97 -14.61 19.88
N LEU A 133 6.98 -15.78 19.21
CA LEU A 133 7.32 -17.04 19.86
C LEU A 133 8.75 -17.03 20.41
N HIS A 134 9.72 -16.54 19.64
CA HIS A 134 11.10 -16.37 20.10
C HIS A 134 11.17 -15.48 21.34
N LEU A 135 10.55 -14.29 21.28
CA LEU A 135 10.50 -13.37 22.42
C LEU A 135 9.87 -14.01 23.66
N PHE A 136 8.84 -14.85 23.49
CA PHE A 136 8.20 -15.56 24.60
C PHE A 136 9.11 -16.62 25.22
N VAL A 137 9.81 -17.40 24.40
CA VAL A 137 10.80 -18.40 24.86
C VAL A 137 11.93 -17.71 25.62
N ASP A 138 12.51 -16.64 25.06
CA ASP A 138 13.61 -15.91 25.69
C ASP A 138 13.19 -15.28 27.02
N PHE A 139 11.93 -14.82 27.11
CA PHE A 139 11.37 -14.29 28.36
C PHE A 139 11.21 -15.37 29.44
N LEU A 140 10.75 -16.59 29.07
CA LEU A 140 10.65 -17.71 29.98
C LEU A 140 12.01 -18.15 30.50
N ASP A 141 13.01 -18.23 29.62
CA ASP A 141 14.38 -18.61 30.01
C ASP A 141 15.02 -17.55 30.91
N THR A 142 14.82 -16.27 30.60
CA THR A 142 15.26 -15.16 31.46
C THR A 142 14.61 -15.23 32.84
N ALA A 143 13.30 -15.50 32.92
CA ALA A 143 12.57 -15.60 34.18
C ALA A 143 12.96 -16.83 35.01
N ASN A 144 13.37 -17.92 34.36
CA ASN A 144 13.82 -19.15 35.01
C ASN A 144 15.28 -19.06 35.49
N SER A 145 16.09 -18.22 34.83
CA SER A 145 17.46 -17.96 35.27
C SER A 145 17.49 -17.17 36.58
N LYS A 146 18.11 -17.72 37.62
CA LYS A 146 18.28 -17.06 38.93
C LYS A 146 19.26 -15.87 38.91
N ASN A 147 19.88 -15.59 37.76
CA ASN A 147 20.84 -14.51 37.61
C ASN A 147 20.11 -13.22 37.19
N THR A 148 20.00 -12.34 38.17
CA THR A 148 19.48 -10.98 38.07
C THR A 148 20.19 -10.17 36.99
N VAL A 149 19.44 -9.83 35.94
CA VAL A 149 19.65 -8.65 35.08
C VAL A 149 21.06 -8.52 34.49
N GLU A 150 21.51 -9.51 33.74
CA GLU A 150 22.61 -9.29 32.80
C GLU A 150 22.11 -8.38 31.65
N ILE A 151 22.92 -7.40 31.25
CA ILE A 151 22.55 -6.39 30.23
C ILE A 151 22.30 -7.04 28.85
N GLN A 152 22.97 -8.16 28.59
CA GLN A 152 22.96 -8.86 27.31
C GLN A 152 21.58 -9.46 26.93
N PRO A 153 20.90 -10.26 27.78
CA PRO A 153 19.55 -10.77 27.48
C PRO A 153 18.50 -9.65 27.37
N VAL A 154 18.61 -8.58 28.16
CA VAL A 154 17.71 -7.42 28.07
C VAL A 154 17.86 -6.73 26.71
N LEU A 155 19.09 -6.56 26.23
CA LEU A 155 19.37 -5.96 24.93
C LEU A 155 18.87 -6.84 23.78
N HIS A 156 19.07 -8.15 23.84
CA HIS A 156 18.55 -9.11 22.85
C HIS A 156 17.02 -9.02 22.72
N ASN A 157 16.31 -9.07 23.85
CA ASN A 157 14.85 -8.95 23.89
C ASN A 157 14.34 -7.61 23.37
N THR A 158 15.09 -6.52 23.62
CA THR A 158 14.75 -5.19 23.11
C THR A 158 14.90 -5.10 21.58
N VAL A 159 15.93 -5.73 21.01
CA VAL A 159 16.13 -5.81 19.56
C VAL A 159 15.02 -6.65 18.90
N LEU A 160 14.66 -7.79 19.49
CA LEU A 160 13.53 -8.61 19.04
C LEU A 160 12.22 -7.82 19.04
N LEU A 161 11.93 -7.09 20.12
CA LEU A 161 10.75 -6.23 20.21
C LEU A 161 10.76 -5.14 19.13
N PHE A 162 11.90 -4.50 18.89
CA PHE A 162 12.06 -3.52 17.82
C PHE A 162 11.78 -4.13 16.44
N MET A 163 12.28 -5.34 16.16
CA MET A 163 12.01 -6.06 14.91
C MET A 163 10.52 -6.36 14.73
N ILE A 164 9.82 -6.78 15.79
CA ILE A 164 8.37 -6.99 15.76
C ILE A 164 7.64 -5.67 15.45
N CYS A 165 7.97 -4.59 16.15
CA CYS A 165 7.36 -3.27 15.90
C CYS A 165 7.61 -2.78 14.47
N PHE A 166 8.83 -2.99 13.95
CA PHE A 166 9.19 -2.65 12.59
C PHE A 166 8.38 -3.46 11.56
N GLU A 167 8.19 -4.76 11.77
CA GLU A 167 7.37 -5.60 10.89
C GLU A 167 5.89 -5.21 10.90
N VAL A 168 5.32 -4.87 12.07
CA VAL A 168 3.95 -4.35 12.17
C VAL A 168 3.82 -3.01 11.45
N TYR A 169 4.82 -2.14 11.54
CA TYR A 169 4.86 -0.89 10.79
C TYR A 169 4.93 -1.15 9.27
N MET A 170 5.76 -2.10 8.84
CA MET A 170 5.84 -2.52 7.43
C MET A 170 4.48 -3.00 6.90
N LEU A 171 3.76 -3.85 7.64
CA LEU A 171 2.40 -4.27 7.27
C LEU A 171 1.47 -3.09 7.08
N SER A 172 1.53 -2.11 7.97
CA SER A 172 0.69 -0.90 7.89
C SER A 172 0.99 -0.09 6.63
N VAL A 173 2.26 0.04 6.25
CA VAL A 173 2.67 0.71 4.99
C VAL A 173 2.23 -0.10 3.78
N VAL A 174 2.44 -1.42 3.77
CA VAL A 174 2.03 -2.28 2.66
C VAL A 174 0.52 -2.27 2.47
N TRP A 175 -0.25 -2.21 3.55
CA TRP A 175 -1.71 -2.06 3.51
C TRP A 175 -2.15 -0.79 2.77
N ARG A 176 -1.52 0.36 3.08
CA ARG A 176 -1.79 1.60 2.34
C ARG A 176 -1.37 1.50 0.87
N ALA A 177 -0.30 0.78 0.56
CA ALA A 177 0.11 0.52 -0.82
C ALA A 177 -0.91 -0.35 -1.56
N PHE A 178 -1.52 -1.32 -0.86
CA PHE A 178 -2.63 -2.10 -1.39
C PHE A 178 -3.84 -1.21 -1.72
N VAL A 179 -4.25 -0.35 -0.78
CA VAL A 179 -5.34 0.63 -1.02
C VAL A 179 -5.04 1.52 -2.22
N TYR A 180 -3.82 2.07 -2.30
CA TYR A 180 -3.36 2.86 -3.44
C TYR A 180 -3.52 2.13 -4.78
N ILE A 181 -3.16 0.85 -4.83
CA ILE A 181 -3.28 0.02 -6.04
C ILE A 181 -4.76 -0.25 -6.36
N CYS A 182 -5.58 -0.51 -5.35
CA CYS A 182 -7.02 -0.73 -5.51
C CYS A 182 -7.73 0.51 -6.07
N ASP A 183 -7.46 1.68 -5.51
CA ASP A 183 -8.07 2.94 -5.95
C ASP A 183 -7.66 3.27 -7.39
N PHE A 184 -6.38 3.09 -7.73
CA PHE A 184 -5.90 3.24 -9.12
C PHE A 184 -6.61 2.28 -10.08
N ASN A 185 -6.74 1.01 -9.69
CA ASN A 185 -7.40 0.02 -10.54
C ASN A 185 -8.91 0.28 -10.68
N MET A 186 -9.56 0.80 -9.64
CA MET A 186 -10.97 1.17 -9.68
C MET A 186 -11.21 2.34 -10.63
N GLN A 187 -10.41 3.40 -10.57
CA GLN A 187 -10.50 4.51 -11.53
C GLN A 187 -10.33 4.02 -12.97
N ARG A 188 -9.33 3.17 -13.23
CA ARG A 188 -9.09 2.61 -14.56
C ARG A 188 -10.25 1.74 -15.05
N GLN A 189 -10.97 1.05 -14.16
CA GLN A 189 -12.17 0.31 -14.51
C GLN A 189 -13.33 1.25 -14.84
N ILE A 190 -13.53 2.29 -14.06
CA ILE A 190 -14.57 3.31 -14.29
C ILE A 190 -14.36 3.97 -15.65
N GLU A 191 -13.13 4.40 -15.98
CA GLU A 191 -12.80 4.99 -17.29
C GLU A 191 -13.16 4.06 -18.46
N LYS A 192 -12.84 2.76 -18.34
CA LYS A 192 -13.21 1.77 -19.36
C LYS A 192 -14.73 1.61 -19.50
N ILE A 193 -15.47 1.65 -18.39
CA ILE A 193 -16.94 1.55 -18.42
C ILE A 193 -17.53 2.80 -19.07
N VAL A 194 -17.02 3.99 -18.73
CA VAL A 194 -17.46 5.26 -19.33
C VAL A 194 -17.19 5.28 -20.84
N GLN A 195 -15.99 4.87 -21.27
CA GLN A 195 -15.66 4.75 -22.69
C GLN A 195 -16.58 3.76 -23.43
N LYS A 196 -16.85 2.60 -22.84
CA LYS A 196 -17.81 1.64 -23.42
C LYS A 196 -19.21 2.24 -23.54
N LYS A 197 -19.69 2.92 -22.50
CA LYS A 197 -21.01 3.59 -22.53
C LYS A 197 -21.06 4.69 -23.59
N SER A 198 -20.00 5.49 -23.75
CA SER A 198 -19.94 6.53 -24.78
C SER A 198 -19.90 5.95 -26.20
N MET A 199 -19.21 4.83 -26.41
CA MET A 199 -19.20 4.13 -27.71
C MET A 199 -20.58 3.56 -28.06
N VAL A 200 -21.26 2.95 -27.09
CA VAL A 200 -22.63 2.43 -27.27
C VAL A 200 -23.60 3.58 -27.56
N LYS A 201 -23.55 4.66 -26.78
CA LYS A 201 -24.40 5.84 -27.01
C LYS A 201 -24.17 6.42 -28.41
N ARG A 202 -22.91 6.58 -28.83
CA ARG A 202 -22.56 7.06 -30.17
C ARG A 202 -23.11 6.15 -31.27
N SER A 203 -23.12 4.84 -31.06
CA SER A 203 -23.72 3.88 -32.01
C SER A 203 -25.23 4.09 -32.14
N PHE A 204 -25.93 4.26 -31.01
CA PHE A 204 -27.37 4.55 -31.01
C PHE A 204 -27.69 5.91 -31.64
N ASP A 205 -26.91 6.95 -31.36
CA ASP A 205 -27.10 8.28 -31.93
C ASP A 205 -26.96 8.24 -33.48
N ILE A 206 -25.97 7.50 -34.00
CA ILE A 206 -25.77 7.31 -35.45
C ILE A 206 -26.96 6.58 -36.10
N GLU A 207 -27.44 5.52 -35.46
CA GLU A 207 -28.59 4.74 -35.96
C GLU A 207 -29.86 5.59 -35.99
N TYR A 208 -30.08 6.40 -34.95
CA TYR A 208 -31.22 7.32 -34.88
C TYR A 208 -31.17 8.40 -35.96
N ASP A 209 -29.99 8.97 -36.22
CA ASP A 209 -29.79 9.97 -37.26
C ASP A 209 -29.99 9.38 -38.68
N LEU A 210 -29.60 8.13 -38.90
CA LEU A 210 -29.86 7.41 -40.16
C LEU A 210 -31.36 7.24 -40.41
N VAL A 211 -32.09 6.70 -39.43
CA VAL A 211 -33.55 6.50 -39.53
C VAL A 211 -34.27 7.84 -39.75
N ARG A 212 -33.88 8.87 -39.00
CA ARG A 212 -34.44 10.22 -39.16
C ARG A 212 -34.22 10.77 -40.58
N ASN A 213 -33.02 10.60 -41.13
CA ASN A 213 -32.71 11.07 -42.49
C ASN A 213 -33.49 10.31 -43.57
N GLU A 214 -33.77 9.02 -43.38
CA GLU A 214 -34.63 8.26 -44.29
C GLU A 214 -36.09 8.75 -44.26
N ILE A 215 -36.64 9.02 -43.06
CA ILE A 215 -38.00 9.57 -42.92
C ILE A 215 -38.10 10.93 -43.62
N ILE A 216 -37.14 11.83 -43.37
CA ILE A 216 -37.13 13.15 -44.02
C ILE A 216 -37.05 13.02 -45.54
N LYS A 217 -36.20 12.13 -46.06
CA LYS A 217 -36.13 11.87 -47.51
C LYS A 217 -37.46 11.34 -48.07
N ALA A 218 -38.13 10.45 -47.36
CA ALA A 218 -39.42 9.92 -47.78
C ALA A 218 -40.51 11.01 -47.80
N GLU A 219 -40.55 11.89 -46.78
CA GLU A 219 -41.48 13.03 -46.74
C GLU A 219 -41.22 14.06 -47.85
N VAL A 220 -39.94 14.40 -48.11
CA VAL A 220 -39.58 15.31 -49.21
C VAL A 220 -40.02 14.73 -50.55
N LYS A 221 -39.76 13.44 -50.79
CA LYS A 221 -40.16 12.77 -52.04
C LYS A 221 -41.68 12.71 -52.20
N ALA A 222 -42.41 12.42 -51.13
CA ALA A 222 -43.87 12.41 -51.16
C ALA A 222 -44.46 13.80 -51.47
N ASN A 223 -43.85 14.87 -50.94
CA ASN A 223 -44.27 16.24 -51.23
C ASN A 223 -43.93 16.68 -52.66
N GLU A 224 -42.83 16.19 -53.25
CA GLU A 224 -42.50 16.45 -54.67
C GLU A 224 -43.46 15.74 -55.64
N GLU A 225 -44.00 14.58 -55.28
CA GLU A 225 -44.98 13.84 -56.10
C GLU A 225 -46.41 14.41 -56.02
N LEU A 226 -46.66 15.33 -55.07
CA LEU A 226 -47.96 15.99 -54.84
C LEU A 226 -48.10 17.37 -55.52
N VAL A 227 -47.04 17.86 -56.18
CA VAL A 227 -46.98 19.14 -56.93
C VAL A 227 -46.98 18.88 -58.43
#